data_AF-A0A4T0X4P7-F1
#
_entry.id   AF-A0A4T0X4P7-F1
#
_cell.length_a   1.000
_cell.length_b   1.000
_cell.length_c   1.000
_cell.angle_alpha   90.00
_cell.angle_beta   90.00
_cell.angle_gamma   90.00
#
_symmetry.space_group_name_H-M   'P 1'
#
loop_
_entity.id
_entity.type
_entity.pdbx_description
1 polymer ?
#
loop_
_entity_poly.entity_id
_entity_poly.type
_entity_poly.pdbx_seq_one_letter_code
_entity_poly.pdbx_strand_id
1 'polypeptide(L)'
;MGIKGLNALVKEHAPRAIIANEMKSLFGRKVAIDASMCLYQFLIAVRQQDGNMLTNEEGETTSHLMGFFYRTIRMVSNGIKPCYVFDGKPPVLKGGELEKRFKRREEAEKMAEEMKETGTVEELQKFERRTVRVTRQQNEEVKVLLKLMGIPFVEAPCEAESQCAELTKSGKVYGAASEDMDTLCYSPTHFLRNVTAAEARKLKVEDYDIVKVLEGFEMNINTFVDLCILLGCDYCETIKGIGPVTALKLIKEHGSIENIIKSIEENPKSKYIVPENWPYKEARELFLNPTVTSGKDVELKWEEPDVEGLVDLMVKKNGFSEQRIRDGASKLSKALKSGTQGRLDGFFKVADAGKKRPNSKEETKKSTNKRKKK
;
A
#
# COMPACT_ATOMS: atom_id res chain seq x y z
N MET A 1 2.42 7.13 3.13
CA MET A 1 3.67 7.66 2.53
C MET A 1 3.28 8.27 1.18
N GLY A 2 4.21 8.65 0.31
CA GLY A 2 3.96 9.19 -1.04
C GLY A 2 3.24 10.53 -1.09
N ILE A 3 1.89 10.54 -1.19
CA ILE A 3 1.13 11.78 -1.35
C ILE A 3 0.76 12.42 -0.01
N LYS A 4 1.24 13.64 0.22
CA LYS A 4 1.00 14.38 1.48
C LYS A 4 -0.48 14.72 1.68
N GLY A 5 -1.04 14.35 2.83
CA GLY A 5 -2.41 14.72 3.20
C GLY A 5 -3.54 14.01 2.43
N LEU A 6 -3.22 13.19 1.42
CA LEU A 6 -4.23 12.54 0.57
C LEU A 6 -5.19 11.65 1.37
N ASN A 7 -4.69 10.85 2.31
CA ASN A 7 -5.54 9.96 3.10
C ASN A 7 -6.63 10.73 3.89
N ALA A 8 -6.29 11.90 4.43
CA ALA A 8 -7.26 12.73 5.14
C ALA A 8 -8.32 13.26 4.19
N LEU A 9 -7.91 13.77 3.01
CA LEU A 9 -8.84 14.24 1.98
C LEU A 9 -9.76 13.13 1.47
N VAL A 10 -9.26 11.90 1.26
CA VAL A 10 -10.10 10.78 0.83
C VAL A 10 -11.13 10.43 1.90
N LYS A 11 -10.74 10.43 3.19
CA LYS A 11 -11.68 10.20 4.30
C LYS A 11 -12.75 11.29 4.40
N GLU A 12 -12.43 12.52 4.04
CA GLU A 12 -13.35 13.66 4.08
C GLU A 12 -14.30 13.68 2.87
N HIS A 13 -13.78 13.56 1.66
CA HIS A 13 -14.54 13.78 0.42
C HIS A 13 -15.07 12.49 -0.21
N ALA A 14 -14.44 11.35 0.05
CA ALA A 14 -14.86 10.05 -0.46
C ALA A 14 -14.99 8.98 0.64
N PRO A 15 -15.68 9.25 1.78
CA PRO A 15 -15.77 8.30 2.89
C PRO A 15 -16.41 6.96 2.49
N ARG A 16 -17.33 6.98 1.52
CA ARG A 16 -17.99 5.78 0.99
C ARG A 16 -17.07 4.90 0.14
N ALA A 17 -15.90 5.40 -0.25
CA ALA A 17 -14.90 4.63 -0.98
C ALA A 17 -14.08 3.71 -0.07
N ILE A 18 -14.13 3.92 1.25
CA ILE A 18 -13.31 3.20 2.23
C ILE A 18 -14.19 2.24 3.01
N ILE A 19 -13.85 0.95 2.98
CA ILE A 19 -14.49 -0.07 3.80
C ILE A 19 -13.46 -0.66 4.76
N ALA A 20 -13.70 -0.54 6.06
CA ALA A 20 -12.83 -1.09 7.09
C ALA A 20 -13.33 -2.46 7.56
N ASN A 21 -12.62 -3.53 7.22
CA ASN A 21 -13.01 -4.91 7.53
C ASN A 21 -11.93 -5.68 8.31
N GLU A 22 -12.35 -6.76 8.95
CA GLU A 22 -11.42 -7.77 9.47
C GLU A 22 -10.65 -8.43 8.31
N MET A 23 -9.41 -8.84 8.55
CA MET A 23 -8.56 -9.49 7.53
C MET A 23 -9.23 -10.74 6.92
N LYS A 24 -10.03 -11.46 7.71
CA LYS A 24 -10.82 -12.63 7.25
C LYS A 24 -11.79 -12.32 6.11
N SER A 25 -12.21 -11.07 5.93
CA SER A 25 -13.07 -10.66 4.82
C SER A 25 -12.41 -10.86 3.45
N LEU A 26 -11.08 -10.87 3.41
CA LEU A 26 -10.27 -11.12 2.21
C LEU A 26 -10.03 -12.60 1.94
N PHE A 27 -10.73 -13.52 2.62
CA PHE A 27 -10.60 -14.95 2.37
C PHE A 27 -10.79 -15.29 0.89
N GLY A 28 -9.84 -16.04 0.31
CA GLY A 28 -9.81 -16.44 -1.10
C GLY A 28 -9.33 -15.35 -2.06
N ARG A 29 -9.07 -14.12 -1.60
CA ARG A 29 -8.56 -13.03 -2.45
C ARG A 29 -7.05 -13.19 -2.68
N LYS A 30 -6.63 -13.02 -3.92
CA LYS A 30 -5.23 -12.81 -4.28
C LYS A 30 -4.89 -11.34 -4.08
N VAL A 31 -3.75 -11.03 -3.46
CA VAL A 31 -3.36 -9.64 -3.14
C VAL A 31 -1.91 -9.43 -3.54
N ALA A 32 -1.64 -8.39 -4.33
CA ALA A 32 -0.27 -7.95 -4.60
C ALA A 32 0.19 -7.05 -3.44
N ILE A 33 1.37 -7.30 -2.89
CA ILE A 33 1.89 -6.63 -1.70
C ILE A 33 3.20 -5.94 -2.04
N ASP A 34 3.28 -4.66 -1.76
CA ASP A 34 4.51 -3.88 -1.84
C ASP A 34 5.53 -4.41 -0.81
N ALA A 35 6.55 -5.11 -1.31
CA ALA A 35 7.58 -5.75 -0.50
C ALA A 35 8.57 -4.73 0.06
N SER A 36 8.88 -3.67 -0.70
CA SER A 36 9.79 -2.60 -0.28
C SER A 36 9.26 -1.88 0.96
N MET A 37 7.98 -1.53 0.95
CA MET A 37 7.31 -0.95 2.12
C MET A 37 7.32 -1.92 3.32
N CYS A 38 7.11 -3.22 3.08
CA CYS A 38 7.19 -4.24 4.13
C CYS A 38 8.60 -4.33 4.76
N LEU A 39 9.65 -4.31 3.95
CA LEU A 39 11.04 -4.35 4.42
C LEU A 39 11.33 -3.22 5.40
N TYR A 40 11.01 -1.97 5.03
CA TYR A 40 11.16 -0.82 5.91
C TYR A 40 10.32 -0.97 7.19
N GLN A 41 9.06 -1.40 7.08
CA GLN A 41 8.20 -1.61 8.25
C GLN A 41 8.79 -2.63 9.22
N PHE A 42 9.32 -3.75 8.73
CA PHE A 42 9.88 -4.79 9.59
C PHE A 42 11.20 -4.38 10.21
N LEU A 43 12.13 -3.77 9.47
CA LEU A 43 13.39 -3.29 10.03
C LEU A 43 13.19 -2.20 11.10
N ILE A 44 12.15 -1.38 10.98
CA ILE A 44 11.84 -0.34 11.96
C ILE A 44 11.14 -0.93 13.19
N ALA A 45 10.13 -1.79 12.99
CA ALA A 45 9.21 -2.21 14.04
C ALA A 45 9.61 -3.51 14.76
N VAL A 46 10.36 -4.39 14.09
CA VAL A 46 10.75 -5.69 14.65
C VAL A 46 12.11 -5.54 15.32
N ARG A 47 12.09 -5.50 16.65
CA ARG A 47 13.25 -5.28 17.51
C ARG A 47 13.21 -6.22 18.71
N GLN A 48 14.35 -6.37 19.37
CA GLN A 48 14.50 -7.04 20.65
C GLN A 48 13.78 -6.25 21.76
N GLN A 49 13.62 -6.84 22.95
CA GLN A 49 12.94 -6.20 24.08
C GLN A 49 13.69 -4.95 24.60
N ASP A 50 15.01 -4.92 24.43
CA ASP A 50 15.88 -3.78 24.74
C ASP A 50 15.84 -2.68 23.65
N GLY A 51 15.12 -2.91 22.54
CA GLY A 51 14.99 -1.98 21.42
C GLY A 51 16.04 -2.13 20.32
N ASN A 52 17.03 -3.01 20.50
CA ASN A 52 18.04 -3.30 19.49
C ASN A 52 17.45 -4.09 18.31
N MET A 53 18.13 -4.06 17.15
CA MET A 53 17.71 -4.90 16.02
C MET A 53 17.87 -6.38 16.35
N LEU A 54 17.04 -7.23 15.75
CA LEU A 54 17.30 -8.67 15.79
C LEU A 54 18.47 -8.96 14.87
N THR A 55 19.46 -9.69 15.38
CA THR A 55 20.62 -10.13 14.60
C THR A 55 20.87 -11.62 14.79
N ASN A 56 21.62 -12.22 13.87
CA ASN A 56 22.25 -13.53 14.08
C ASN A 56 23.56 -13.39 14.89
N GLU A 57 24.27 -14.51 15.09
CA GLU A 57 25.55 -14.54 15.81
C GLU A 57 26.65 -13.72 15.12
N GLU A 58 26.56 -13.56 13.80
CA GLU A 58 27.49 -12.75 12.99
C GLU A 58 27.15 -11.24 13.02
N GLY A 59 26.09 -10.85 13.72
CA GLY A 59 25.64 -9.45 13.80
C GLY A 59 24.83 -8.97 12.60
N GLU A 60 24.47 -9.86 11.66
CA GLU A 60 23.61 -9.53 10.53
C GLU A 60 22.16 -9.38 10.99
N THR A 61 21.47 -8.32 10.55
CA THR A 61 20.07 -8.09 10.92
C THR A 61 19.16 -9.19 10.36
N THR A 62 18.20 -9.68 11.16
CA THR A 62 17.25 -10.75 10.76
C THR A 62 15.77 -10.35 10.90
N SER A 63 15.50 -9.10 11.30
CA SER A 63 14.16 -8.55 11.50
C SER A 63 13.25 -8.67 10.28
N HIS A 64 13.78 -8.49 9.07
CA HIS A 64 13.03 -8.64 7.82
C HIS A 64 12.55 -10.08 7.62
N LEU A 65 13.41 -11.08 7.81
CA LEU A 65 13.07 -12.49 7.67
C LEU A 65 11.92 -12.88 8.61
N MET A 66 12.04 -12.51 9.88
CA MET A 66 11.01 -12.80 10.87
C MET A 66 9.67 -12.10 10.53
N GLY A 67 9.75 -10.84 10.09
CA GLY A 67 8.59 -10.07 9.67
C GLY A 67 7.85 -10.70 8.50
N PHE A 68 8.55 -11.02 7.41
CA PHE A 68 7.98 -11.66 6.23
C PHE A 68 7.43 -13.05 6.56
N PHE A 69 8.16 -13.87 7.31
CA PHE A 69 7.72 -15.23 7.66
C PHE A 69 6.36 -15.21 8.39
N TYR A 70 6.26 -14.52 9.52
CA TYR A 70 5.04 -14.55 10.33
C TYR A 70 3.88 -13.76 9.73
N ARG A 71 4.16 -12.65 9.03
CA ARG A 71 3.09 -11.87 8.35
C ARG A 71 2.48 -12.64 7.19
N THR A 72 3.31 -13.31 6.40
CA THR A 72 2.83 -14.16 5.32
C THR A 72 1.99 -15.30 5.86
N ILE A 73 2.45 -16.00 6.90
CA ILE A 73 1.67 -17.06 7.56
C ILE A 73 0.32 -16.53 8.04
N ARG A 74 0.29 -15.34 8.67
CA ARG A 74 -0.96 -14.72 9.13
C ARG A 74 -1.92 -14.46 7.96
N MET A 75 -1.45 -13.88 6.87
CA MET A 75 -2.28 -13.59 5.69
C MET A 75 -2.85 -14.87 5.10
N VAL A 76 -2.00 -15.87 4.86
CA VAL A 76 -2.41 -17.16 4.29
C VAL A 76 -3.36 -17.90 5.23
N SER A 77 -3.13 -17.85 6.54
CA SER A 77 -4.05 -18.42 7.55
C SER A 77 -5.43 -17.77 7.56
N ASN A 78 -5.56 -16.53 7.07
CA ASN A 78 -6.84 -15.85 6.86
C ASN A 78 -7.40 -16.07 5.44
N GLY A 79 -6.80 -16.97 4.66
CA GLY A 79 -7.21 -17.33 3.31
C GLY A 79 -6.77 -16.34 2.23
N ILE A 80 -5.92 -15.35 2.56
CA ILE A 80 -5.35 -14.45 1.56
C ILE A 80 -4.27 -15.20 0.78
N LYS A 81 -4.20 -14.99 -0.54
CA LYS A 81 -3.12 -15.51 -1.40
C LYS A 81 -2.18 -14.36 -1.75
N PRO A 82 -1.11 -14.12 -0.96
CA PRO A 82 -0.22 -12.99 -1.16
C PRO A 82 0.72 -13.22 -2.35
N CYS A 83 0.99 -12.19 -3.13
CA CYS A 83 2.09 -12.11 -4.07
C CYS A 83 2.90 -10.87 -3.72
N TYR A 84 4.19 -11.01 -3.43
CA TYR A 84 5.03 -9.86 -3.11
C TYR A 84 5.56 -9.22 -4.39
N VAL A 85 5.73 -7.90 -4.38
CA VAL A 85 6.29 -7.13 -5.49
C VAL A 85 7.46 -6.31 -4.97
N PHE A 86 8.64 -6.54 -5.54
CA PHE A 86 9.87 -5.84 -5.19
C PHE A 86 10.12 -4.70 -6.16
N ASP A 87 10.69 -3.59 -5.67
CA ASP A 87 11.15 -2.50 -6.51
C ASP A 87 12.27 -2.94 -7.46
N GLY A 88 12.25 -2.36 -8.65
CA GLY A 88 13.34 -2.34 -9.61
C GLY A 88 14.13 -1.04 -9.51
N LYS A 89 14.47 -0.48 -10.68
CA LYS A 89 15.25 0.76 -10.73
C LYS A 89 14.32 1.95 -10.48
N PRO A 90 14.61 2.85 -9.53
CA PRO A 90 13.77 4.01 -9.28
C PRO A 90 13.75 4.96 -10.51
N PRO A 91 12.65 5.69 -10.74
CA PRO A 91 12.58 6.68 -11.80
C PRO A 91 13.58 7.81 -11.56
N VAL A 92 14.09 8.42 -12.64
CA VAL A 92 15.04 9.54 -12.56
C VAL A 92 14.45 10.71 -11.76
N LEU A 93 13.17 11.00 -11.94
CA LEU A 93 12.45 12.06 -11.22
C LEU A 93 12.45 11.87 -9.70
N LYS A 94 12.54 10.63 -9.20
CA LYS A 94 12.61 10.35 -7.76
C LYS A 94 13.96 10.73 -7.14
N GLY A 95 14.96 11.05 -7.95
CA GLY A 95 16.32 11.38 -7.50
C GLY A 95 16.37 12.48 -6.44
N GLY A 96 15.57 13.54 -6.59
CA GLY A 96 15.52 14.64 -5.62
C GLY A 96 14.99 14.21 -4.25
N GLU A 97 13.95 13.36 -4.20
CA GLU A 97 13.44 12.82 -2.94
C GLU A 97 14.41 11.80 -2.33
N LEU A 98 15.09 10.98 -3.15
CA LEU A 98 16.12 10.06 -2.67
C LEU A 98 17.29 10.80 -2.03
N GLU A 99 17.73 11.92 -2.61
CA GLU A 99 18.77 12.77 -2.04
C GLU A 99 18.30 13.42 -0.73
N LYS A 100 17.06 13.93 -0.68
CA LYS A 100 16.45 14.46 0.56
C LYS A 100 16.36 13.38 1.65
N ARG A 101 16.07 12.12 1.29
CA ARG A 101 16.10 10.99 2.23
C ARG A 101 17.51 10.65 2.68
N PHE A 102 18.50 10.75 1.79
CA PHE A 102 19.91 10.54 2.13
C PHE A 102 20.41 11.58 3.14
N LYS A 103 20.20 12.87 2.89
CA LYS A 103 20.61 13.96 3.80
C LYS A 103 19.97 13.85 5.18
N ARG A 104 18.66 13.57 5.22
CA ARG A 104 17.93 13.35 6.49
C ARG A 104 18.49 12.17 7.30
N ARG A 105 19.01 11.14 6.64
CA ARG A 105 19.67 10.01 7.32
C ARG A 105 21.04 10.41 7.84
N GLU A 106 21.85 11.07 7.04
CA GLU A 106 23.18 11.54 7.47
C GLU A 106 23.09 12.48 8.69
N GLU A 107 22.12 13.39 8.69
CA GLU A 107 21.81 14.24 9.84
C GLU A 107 21.36 13.41 11.06
N ALA A 108 20.50 12.41 10.86
CA ALA A 108 20.05 11.54 11.94
C ALA A 108 21.16 10.63 12.49
N GLU A 109 22.12 10.21 11.65
CA GLU A 109 23.30 9.43 12.05
C GLU A 109 24.23 10.27 12.93
N LYS A 110 24.53 11.51 12.53
CA LYS A 110 25.31 12.46 13.35
C LYS A 110 24.65 12.72 14.70
N MET A 111 23.33 13.01 14.69
CA MET A 111 22.57 13.19 15.92
C MET A 111 22.53 11.93 16.79
N ALA A 112 22.43 10.74 16.18
CA ALA A 112 22.46 9.49 16.93
C ALA A 112 23.82 9.28 17.61
N GLU A 113 24.92 9.62 16.95
CA GLU A 113 26.27 9.51 17.51
C GLU A 113 26.50 10.48 18.68
N GLU A 114 26.09 11.74 18.53
CA GLU A 114 26.14 12.74 19.62
C GLU A 114 25.29 12.32 20.83
N MET A 115 24.12 11.71 20.58
CA MET A 115 23.19 11.27 21.63
C MET A 115 23.58 9.94 22.28
N LYS A 116 24.56 9.18 21.76
CA LYS A 116 25.04 7.96 22.43
C LYS A 116 25.67 8.26 23.79
N GLU A 117 26.27 9.43 23.95
CA GLU A 117 26.94 9.84 25.18
C GLU A 117 26.05 10.65 26.13
N THR A 118 25.03 11.33 25.59
CA THR A 118 24.27 12.36 26.32
C THR A 118 22.75 12.17 26.33
N GLY A 119 22.24 11.31 25.45
CA GLY A 119 20.81 11.15 25.19
C GLY A 119 20.12 10.07 26.02
N THR A 120 18.81 10.16 26.12
CA THR A 120 18.00 9.07 26.70
C THR A 120 17.92 7.89 25.74
N VAL A 121 17.66 6.69 26.28
CA VAL A 121 17.46 5.47 25.47
C VAL A 121 16.34 5.65 24.43
N GLU A 122 15.25 6.34 24.79
CA GLU A 122 14.13 6.58 23.89
C GLU A 122 14.50 7.51 22.72
N GLU A 123 15.28 8.55 22.98
CA GLU A 123 15.76 9.47 21.94
C GLU A 123 16.73 8.77 20.99
N LEU A 124 17.66 8.00 21.53
CA LEU A 124 18.60 7.21 20.74
C LEU A 124 17.86 6.24 19.81
N GLN A 125 16.90 5.49 20.34
CA GLN A 125 16.06 4.58 19.54
C GLN A 125 15.26 5.30 18.45
N LYS A 126 14.81 6.54 18.70
CA LYS A 126 14.08 7.35 17.72
C LYS A 126 14.98 7.76 16.56
N PHE A 127 16.23 8.15 16.82
CA PHE A 127 17.19 8.46 15.77
C PHE A 127 17.65 7.21 15.01
N GLU A 128 17.92 6.11 15.70
CA GLU A 128 18.27 4.83 15.06
C GLU A 128 17.18 4.31 14.11
N ARG A 129 15.89 4.53 14.44
CA ARG A 129 14.80 4.17 13.51
C ARG A 129 14.83 5.00 12.23
N ARG A 130 15.38 6.21 12.27
CA ARG A 130 15.51 7.10 11.09
C ARG A 130 16.72 6.75 10.23
N THR A 131 17.74 6.09 10.77
CA THR A 131 18.93 5.66 10.01
C THR A 131 18.70 4.36 9.24
N VAL A 132 17.59 3.64 9.51
CA VAL A 132 17.26 2.36 8.86
C VAL A 132 17.32 2.47 7.33
N ARG A 133 18.10 1.56 6.74
CA ARG A 133 18.22 1.38 5.30
C ARG A 133 17.99 -0.08 4.95
N VAL A 134 17.26 -0.30 3.85
CA VAL A 134 17.13 -1.61 3.24
C VAL A 134 18.32 -1.86 2.31
N THR A 135 18.95 -3.02 2.43
CA THR A 135 20.07 -3.44 1.58
C THR A 135 19.61 -4.37 0.46
N ARG A 136 20.44 -4.51 -0.59
CA ARG A 136 20.19 -5.49 -1.66
C ARG A 136 20.21 -6.92 -1.12
N GLN A 137 21.13 -7.23 -0.20
CA GLN A 137 21.21 -8.53 0.46
C GLN A 137 19.89 -8.89 1.16
N GLN A 138 19.31 -7.97 1.92
CA GLN A 138 18.04 -8.20 2.60
C GLN A 138 16.90 -8.50 1.62
N ASN A 139 16.87 -7.84 0.46
CA ASN A 139 15.90 -8.17 -0.60
C ASN A 139 16.08 -9.60 -1.09
N GLU A 140 17.31 -10.00 -1.42
CA GLU A 140 17.59 -11.36 -1.90
C GLU A 140 17.28 -12.42 -0.86
N GLU A 141 17.60 -12.19 0.42
CA GLU A 141 17.26 -13.10 1.51
C GLU A 141 15.74 -13.27 1.67
N VAL A 142 14.95 -12.20 1.53
CA VAL A 142 13.49 -12.32 1.53
C VAL A 142 12.99 -13.08 0.29
N LYS A 143 13.55 -12.85 -0.90
CA LYS A 143 13.16 -13.62 -2.11
C LYS A 143 13.41 -15.12 -1.92
N VAL A 144 14.57 -15.49 -1.35
CA VAL A 144 14.88 -16.88 -1.01
C VAL A 144 13.87 -17.41 0.00
N LEU A 145 13.59 -16.66 1.07
CA LEU A 145 12.58 -17.03 2.06
C LEU A 145 11.20 -17.27 1.42
N LEU A 146 10.71 -16.34 0.59
CA LEU A 146 9.41 -16.45 -0.06
C LEU A 146 9.34 -17.67 -0.99
N LYS A 147 10.41 -17.95 -1.73
CA LYS A 147 10.53 -19.16 -2.56
C LYS A 147 10.41 -20.43 -1.72
N LEU A 148 11.14 -20.52 -0.61
CA LEU A 148 11.06 -21.64 0.33
C LEU A 148 9.68 -21.75 0.99
N MET A 149 8.98 -20.63 1.18
CA MET A 149 7.60 -20.61 1.69
C MET A 149 6.55 -21.00 0.62
N GLY A 150 6.94 -21.16 -0.65
CA GLY A 150 6.01 -21.43 -1.75
C GLY A 150 5.14 -20.23 -2.13
N ILE A 151 5.62 -19.00 -1.89
CA ILE A 151 4.88 -17.76 -2.12
C ILE A 151 5.47 -17.04 -3.34
N PRO A 152 4.66 -16.70 -4.35
CA PRO A 152 5.16 -16.03 -5.54
C PRO A 152 5.57 -14.59 -5.22
N PHE A 153 6.54 -14.11 -5.98
CA PHE A 153 6.90 -12.70 -6.02
C PHE A 153 7.19 -12.25 -7.45
N VAL A 154 7.12 -10.94 -7.66
CA VAL A 154 7.40 -10.26 -8.93
C VAL A 154 8.44 -9.18 -8.68
N GLU A 155 9.35 -8.97 -9.63
CA GLU A 155 10.23 -7.81 -9.65
C GLU A 155 9.63 -6.77 -10.59
N ALA A 156 9.30 -5.59 -10.05
CA ALA A 156 8.82 -4.48 -10.85
C ALA A 156 9.97 -3.93 -11.72
N PRO A 157 9.70 -3.48 -12.95
CA PRO A 157 10.71 -2.73 -13.72
C PRO A 157 11.15 -1.45 -13.00
N CYS A 158 10.20 -0.83 -12.31
CA CYS A 158 10.39 0.42 -11.60
C CYS A 158 9.86 0.31 -10.16
N GLU A 159 8.68 0.85 -9.86
CA GLU A 159 8.15 0.88 -8.49
C GLU A 159 7.12 -0.22 -8.22
N ALA A 160 7.21 -0.82 -7.03
CA ALA A 160 6.37 -1.93 -6.62
C ALA A 160 4.88 -1.56 -6.56
N GLU A 161 4.54 -0.38 -6.07
CA GLU A 161 3.17 0.14 -5.99
C GLU A 161 2.51 0.23 -7.38
N SER A 162 3.26 0.68 -8.39
CA SER A 162 2.79 0.79 -9.78
C SER A 162 2.54 -0.59 -10.39
N GLN A 163 3.45 -1.54 -10.17
CA GLN A 163 3.31 -2.92 -10.62
C GLN A 163 2.19 -3.66 -9.88
N CYS A 164 2.00 -3.40 -8.59
CA CYS A 164 0.86 -3.91 -7.83
C CYS A 164 -0.45 -3.43 -8.45
N ALA A 165 -0.57 -2.13 -8.74
CA ALA A 165 -1.76 -1.56 -9.37
C ALA A 165 -2.05 -2.20 -10.75
N GLU A 166 -1.03 -2.45 -11.57
CA GLU A 166 -1.17 -3.16 -12.84
C GLU A 166 -1.69 -4.60 -12.68
N LEU A 167 -1.21 -5.34 -11.68
CA LEU A 167 -1.73 -6.68 -11.40
C LEU A 167 -3.20 -6.68 -10.98
N THR A 168 -3.68 -5.59 -10.35
CA THR A 168 -5.11 -5.43 -10.06
C THR A 168 -5.92 -5.13 -11.32
N LYS A 169 -5.46 -4.19 -12.15
CA LYS A 169 -6.15 -3.75 -13.39
C LYS A 169 -6.28 -4.88 -14.40
N SER A 170 -5.26 -5.72 -14.49
CA SER A 170 -5.25 -6.93 -15.34
C SER A 170 -6.07 -8.10 -14.78
N GLY A 171 -6.61 -7.98 -13.56
CA GLY A 171 -7.42 -9.02 -12.91
C GLY A 171 -6.61 -10.21 -12.36
N LYS A 172 -5.28 -10.11 -12.28
CA LYS A 172 -4.43 -11.17 -11.70
C LYS A 172 -4.58 -11.25 -10.18
N VAL A 173 -4.81 -10.11 -9.53
CA VAL A 173 -5.08 -9.99 -8.09
C VAL A 173 -6.32 -9.13 -7.85
N TYR A 174 -6.89 -9.21 -6.66
CA TYR A 174 -8.04 -8.41 -6.22
C TYR A 174 -7.66 -6.96 -5.93
N GLY A 175 -6.54 -6.76 -5.23
CA GLY A 175 -6.11 -5.44 -4.78
C GLY A 175 -4.59 -5.35 -4.55
N ALA A 176 -4.12 -4.11 -4.50
CA ALA A 176 -2.75 -3.72 -4.21
C ALA A 176 -2.65 -3.32 -2.74
N ALA A 177 -1.78 -3.96 -1.97
CA ALA A 177 -1.58 -3.69 -0.56
C ALA A 177 -0.29 -2.91 -0.33
N SER A 178 -0.42 -1.67 0.12
CA SER A 178 0.69 -0.80 0.53
C SER A 178 0.21 0.21 1.57
N GLU A 179 1.14 0.85 2.28
CA GLU A 179 0.86 2.05 3.10
C GLU A 179 1.16 3.34 2.34
N ASP A 180 1.63 3.22 1.10
CA ASP A 180 1.86 4.35 0.24
C ASP A 180 0.59 4.78 -0.50
N MET A 181 0.22 6.05 -0.31
CA MET A 181 -1.00 6.63 -0.87
C MET A 181 -0.84 7.00 -2.36
N ASP A 182 0.41 7.08 -2.85
CA ASP A 182 0.69 7.23 -4.28
C ASP A 182 0.14 6.06 -5.10
N THR A 183 -0.04 4.89 -4.49
CA THR A 183 -0.69 3.71 -5.09
C THR A 183 -2.02 4.08 -5.75
N LEU A 184 -2.82 4.99 -5.16
CA LEU A 184 -4.09 5.44 -5.75
C LEU A 184 -3.92 6.16 -7.10
N CYS A 185 -2.79 6.83 -7.33
CA CYS A 185 -2.50 7.53 -8.58
C CYS A 185 -2.33 6.54 -9.75
N TYR A 186 -1.88 5.32 -9.46
CA TYR A 186 -1.73 4.25 -10.46
C TYR A 186 -3.04 3.51 -10.79
N SER A 187 -4.16 3.95 -10.20
CA SER A 187 -5.53 3.43 -10.39
C SER A 187 -5.70 1.92 -10.15
N PRO A 188 -5.29 1.39 -8.98
CA PRO A 188 -5.59 0.01 -8.62
C PRO A 188 -7.10 -0.18 -8.50
N THR A 189 -7.65 -1.33 -8.90
CA THR A 189 -9.09 -1.60 -8.72
C THR A 189 -9.50 -1.53 -7.25
N HIS A 190 -8.66 -2.10 -6.39
CA HIS A 190 -8.75 -2.00 -4.93
C HIS A 190 -7.38 -1.67 -4.35
N PHE A 191 -7.32 -0.66 -3.48
CA PHE A 191 -6.13 -0.32 -2.70
C PHE A 191 -6.35 -0.70 -1.24
N LEU A 192 -5.48 -1.55 -0.69
CA LEU A 192 -5.63 -2.14 0.63
C LEU A 192 -4.56 -1.62 1.58
N ARG A 193 -4.99 -1.05 2.71
CA ARG A 193 -4.09 -0.60 3.79
C ARG A 193 -4.27 -1.45 5.04
N ASN A 194 -3.24 -1.47 5.87
CA ASN A 194 -3.09 -2.24 7.10
C ASN A 194 -3.07 -3.77 6.92
N VAL A 195 -2.89 -4.28 5.70
CA VAL A 195 -2.79 -5.73 5.44
C VAL A 195 -1.55 -6.33 6.13
N THR A 196 -0.42 -5.62 6.07
CA THR A 196 0.87 -6.05 6.63
C THR A 196 1.08 -5.55 8.07
N ALA A 197 0.08 -4.86 8.65
CA ALA A 197 0.16 -4.31 10.00
C ALA A 197 0.31 -5.39 11.08
N ALA A 198 0.89 -5.00 12.21
CA ALA A 198 1.02 -5.88 13.36
C ALA A 198 -0.32 -6.30 13.95
N GLU A 199 -0.49 -7.60 14.19
CA GLU A 199 -1.70 -8.14 14.81
C GLU A 199 -1.95 -7.52 16.18
N ALA A 200 -0.90 -7.26 16.96
CA ALA A 200 -0.98 -6.57 18.25
C ALA A 200 -1.61 -5.17 18.16
N ARG A 201 -1.53 -4.49 17.00
CA ARG A 201 -2.16 -3.17 16.79
C ARG A 201 -3.67 -3.25 16.55
N LYS A 202 -4.22 -4.45 16.30
CA LYS A 202 -5.65 -4.70 16.07
C LYS A 202 -6.28 -3.77 15.02
N LEU A 203 -5.49 -3.39 14.00
CA LEU A 203 -5.97 -2.54 12.92
C LEU A 203 -6.83 -3.36 11.95
N LYS A 204 -7.95 -2.76 11.53
CA LYS A 204 -8.77 -3.26 10.43
C LYS A 204 -8.08 -2.97 9.10
N VAL A 205 -8.32 -3.83 8.12
CA VAL A 205 -7.90 -3.61 6.73
C VAL A 205 -8.82 -2.54 6.15
N GLU A 206 -8.25 -1.44 5.66
CA GLU A 206 -8.97 -0.41 4.92
C GLU A 206 -8.91 -0.75 3.43
N ASP A 207 -10.06 -1.02 2.80
CA ASP A 207 -10.20 -1.29 1.36
C ASP A 207 -10.76 -0.06 0.66
N TYR A 208 -9.96 0.52 -0.23
CA TYR A 208 -10.27 1.70 -1.02
C TYR A 208 -10.65 1.29 -2.45
N ASP A 209 -11.87 1.60 -2.85
CA ASP A 209 -12.38 1.40 -4.21
C ASP A 209 -12.09 2.64 -5.06
N ILE A 210 -11.21 2.51 -6.07
CA ILE A 210 -10.75 3.66 -6.87
C ILE A 210 -11.91 4.38 -7.58
N VAL A 211 -12.93 3.64 -8.03
CA VAL A 211 -14.07 4.24 -8.73
C VAL A 211 -14.80 5.17 -7.77
N LYS A 212 -15.06 4.71 -6.56
CA LYS A 212 -15.72 5.52 -5.53
C LYS A 212 -14.85 6.66 -5.01
N VAL A 213 -13.52 6.51 -5.01
CA VAL A 213 -12.60 7.61 -4.72
C VAL A 213 -12.81 8.70 -5.78
N LEU A 214 -12.68 8.38 -7.06
CA LEU A 214 -12.84 9.33 -8.15
C LEU A 214 -14.23 9.97 -8.17
N GLU A 215 -15.30 9.20 -7.92
CA GLU A 215 -16.67 9.70 -7.76
C GLU A 215 -16.81 10.68 -6.60
N GLY A 216 -16.23 10.38 -5.43
CA GLY A 216 -16.29 11.25 -4.26
C GLY A 216 -15.55 12.57 -4.44
N PHE A 217 -14.49 12.58 -5.25
CA PHE A 217 -13.78 13.81 -5.63
C PHE A 217 -14.44 14.55 -6.80
N GLU A 218 -15.34 13.90 -7.53
CA GLU A 218 -15.94 14.38 -8.79
C GLU A 218 -14.87 14.65 -9.85
N MET A 219 -13.89 13.75 -9.97
CA MET A 219 -12.73 13.90 -10.86
C MET A 219 -12.51 12.65 -11.70
N ASN A 220 -11.95 12.83 -12.90
CA ASN A 220 -11.32 11.72 -13.60
C ASN A 220 -9.90 11.49 -13.07
N ILE A 221 -9.27 10.40 -13.49
CA ILE A 221 -7.92 10.05 -13.01
C ILE A 221 -6.86 11.11 -13.34
N ASN A 222 -6.92 11.77 -14.50
CA ASN A 222 -5.94 12.81 -14.86
C ASN A 222 -6.00 13.99 -13.89
N THR A 223 -7.20 14.49 -13.61
CA THR A 223 -7.41 15.58 -12.65
C THR A 223 -7.06 15.16 -11.23
N PHE A 224 -7.32 13.89 -10.85
CA PHE A 224 -6.94 13.36 -9.56
C PHE A 224 -5.42 13.24 -9.38
N VAL A 225 -4.70 12.81 -10.42
CA VAL A 225 -3.22 12.80 -10.42
C VAL A 225 -2.67 14.21 -10.29
N ASP A 226 -3.26 15.19 -10.98
CA ASP A 226 -2.89 16.61 -10.83
C ASP A 226 -3.08 17.12 -9.41
N LEU A 227 -4.20 16.76 -8.77
CA LEU A 227 -4.39 17.03 -7.35
C LEU A 227 -3.26 16.41 -6.51
N CYS A 228 -2.91 15.15 -6.75
CA CYS A 228 -1.86 14.46 -6.00
C CYS A 228 -0.47 15.11 -6.18
N ILE A 229 -0.16 15.59 -7.38
CA ILE A 229 1.06 16.36 -7.65
C ILE A 229 1.05 17.69 -6.88
N LEU A 230 -0.07 18.41 -6.85
CA LEU A 230 -0.23 19.66 -6.09
C LEU A 230 -0.12 19.45 -4.57
N LEU A 231 -0.63 18.34 -4.06
CA LEU A 231 -0.50 17.94 -2.66
C LEU A 231 0.96 17.65 -2.28
N GLY A 232 1.71 17.10 -3.23
CA GLY A 232 3.11 16.75 -3.11
C GLY A 232 3.33 15.25 -3.18
N CYS A 233 3.99 14.85 -4.25
CA CYS A 233 4.47 13.50 -4.52
C CYS A 233 6.00 13.40 -4.38
N ASP A 234 6.54 12.20 -4.61
CA ASP A 234 7.98 11.92 -4.51
C ASP A 234 8.78 12.30 -5.79
N TYR A 235 8.11 12.67 -6.89
CA TYR A 235 8.76 12.87 -8.21
C TYR A 235 9.04 14.33 -8.58
N CYS A 236 8.40 15.29 -7.92
CA CYS A 236 8.60 16.71 -8.21
C CYS A 236 8.26 17.57 -6.99
N GLU A 237 8.62 18.85 -7.07
CA GLU A 237 8.30 19.81 -6.02
C GLU A 237 6.80 20.21 -6.03
N THR A 238 6.41 21.09 -5.12
CA THR A 238 5.05 21.63 -5.01
C THR A 238 5.09 23.15 -4.98
N ILE A 239 3.98 23.80 -5.29
CA ILE A 239 3.85 25.25 -5.15
C ILE A 239 3.78 25.62 -3.67
N LYS A 240 4.78 26.38 -3.20
CA LYS A 240 4.87 26.78 -1.79
C LYS A 240 3.63 27.58 -1.36
N GLY A 241 3.05 27.19 -0.23
CA GLY A 241 1.87 27.86 0.34
C GLY A 241 0.52 27.33 -0.17
N ILE A 242 0.53 26.37 -1.10
CA ILE A 242 -0.67 25.62 -1.47
C ILE A 242 -0.71 24.34 -0.61
N GLY A 243 -1.63 24.31 0.35
CA GLY A 243 -1.90 23.13 1.18
C GLY A 243 -3.10 22.31 0.65
N PRO A 244 -3.48 21.22 1.33
CA PRO A 244 -4.49 20.28 0.84
C PRO A 244 -5.84 20.89 0.45
N VAL A 245 -6.39 21.76 1.30
CA VAL A 245 -7.68 22.43 1.05
C VAL A 245 -7.58 23.37 -0.15
N THR A 246 -6.50 24.15 -0.25
CA THR A 246 -6.28 25.08 -1.36
C THR A 246 -6.04 24.35 -2.67
N ALA A 247 -5.25 23.26 -2.66
CA ALA A 247 -5.00 22.42 -3.83
C ALA A 247 -6.32 21.86 -4.38
N LEU A 248 -7.16 21.31 -3.50
CA LEU A 248 -8.46 20.77 -3.88
C LEU A 248 -9.40 21.85 -4.47
N LYS A 249 -9.42 23.05 -3.87
CA LYS A 249 -10.19 24.18 -4.41
C LYS A 249 -9.72 24.55 -5.82
N LEU A 250 -8.41 24.77 -5.99
CA LEU A 250 -7.83 25.22 -7.26
C LEU A 250 -8.03 24.18 -8.37
N ILE A 251 -7.86 22.90 -8.08
CA ILE A 251 -8.05 21.86 -9.09
C ILE A 251 -9.53 21.70 -9.48
N LYS A 252 -10.47 21.89 -8.54
CA LYS A 252 -11.91 21.90 -8.86
C LYS A 252 -12.30 23.12 -9.70
N GLU A 253 -11.66 24.27 -9.47
CA GLU A 253 -11.93 25.52 -10.20
C GLU A 253 -11.33 25.53 -11.61
N HIS A 254 -10.09 25.04 -11.75
CA HIS A 254 -9.29 25.19 -12.97
C HIS A 254 -9.11 23.88 -13.76
N GLY A 255 -9.38 22.72 -13.16
CA GLY A 255 -9.38 21.40 -13.82
C GLY A 255 -8.02 20.77 -14.12
N SER A 256 -6.95 21.54 -14.25
CA SER A 256 -5.58 21.05 -14.49
C SER A 256 -4.51 21.97 -13.89
N ILE A 257 -3.30 21.43 -13.70
CA ILE A 257 -2.13 22.21 -13.24
C ILE A 257 -1.81 23.36 -14.21
N GLU A 258 -1.90 23.14 -15.53
CA GLU A 258 -1.65 24.16 -16.55
C GLU A 258 -2.55 25.39 -16.35
N ASN A 259 -3.85 25.16 -16.11
CA ASN A 259 -4.81 26.24 -15.92
C ASN A 259 -4.60 26.96 -14.58
N ILE A 260 -4.17 26.24 -13.54
CA ILE A 260 -3.80 26.84 -12.25
C ILE A 260 -2.59 27.75 -12.40
N ILE A 261 -1.54 27.29 -13.10
CA ILE A 261 -0.34 28.09 -13.37
C ILE A 261 -0.72 29.36 -14.12
N LYS A 262 -1.51 29.23 -15.20
CA LYS A 262 -2.00 30.38 -15.97
C LYS A 262 -2.77 31.37 -15.08
N SER A 263 -3.66 30.88 -14.22
CA SER A 263 -4.42 31.75 -13.29
C SER A 263 -3.53 32.42 -12.24
N ILE A 264 -2.42 31.80 -11.84
CA ILE A 264 -1.46 32.37 -10.89
C ILE A 264 -0.64 33.48 -11.58
N GLU A 265 -0.19 33.25 -12.80
CA GLU A 265 0.64 34.17 -13.58
C GLU A 265 -0.16 35.39 -14.09
N GLU A 266 -1.42 35.19 -14.47
CA GLU A 266 -2.32 36.27 -14.93
C GLU A 266 -2.85 37.15 -13.79
N ASN A 267 -2.64 36.76 -12.52
CA ASN A 267 -3.10 37.49 -11.35
C ASN A 267 -1.94 38.26 -10.69
N PRO A 268 -1.83 39.59 -10.88
CA PRO A 268 -0.73 40.40 -10.31
C PRO A 268 -0.74 40.44 -8.78
N LYS A 269 -1.84 40.02 -8.12
CA LYS A 269 -1.96 39.93 -6.66
C LYS A 269 -1.68 38.52 -6.14
N SER A 270 -1.35 37.57 -7.02
CA SER A 270 -1.06 36.21 -6.60
C SER A 270 0.19 36.19 -5.73
N LYS A 271 0.10 35.49 -4.60
CA LYS A 271 1.22 35.26 -3.67
C LYS A 271 1.97 33.95 -3.95
N TYR A 272 1.50 33.18 -4.91
CA TYR A 272 2.04 31.86 -5.22
C TYR A 272 3.15 31.99 -6.25
N ILE A 273 4.28 31.34 -5.98
CA ILE A 273 5.43 31.27 -6.87
C ILE A 273 5.51 29.86 -7.41
N VAL A 274 5.35 29.71 -8.72
CA VAL A 274 5.51 28.42 -9.41
C VAL A 274 7.00 28.09 -9.47
N PRO A 275 7.43 26.86 -9.10
CA PRO A 275 8.83 26.48 -9.22
C PRO A 275 9.33 26.61 -10.67
N GLU A 276 10.56 27.10 -10.83
CA GLU A 276 11.19 27.15 -12.15
C GLU A 276 11.45 25.74 -12.66
N ASN A 277 11.22 25.50 -13.97
CA ASN A 277 11.39 24.20 -14.62
C ASN A 277 10.67 23.04 -13.89
N TRP A 278 9.48 23.30 -13.33
CA TRP A 278 8.72 22.32 -12.56
C TRP A 278 8.29 21.11 -13.42
N PRO A 279 8.80 19.88 -13.16
CA PRO A 279 8.57 18.73 -14.03
C PRO A 279 7.25 18.01 -13.72
N TYR A 280 6.15 18.77 -13.56
CA TYR A 280 4.85 18.20 -13.19
C TYR A 280 4.24 17.36 -14.33
N LYS A 281 4.56 17.65 -15.59
CA LYS A 281 4.06 16.89 -16.74
C LYS A 281 4.70 15.52 -16.80
N GLU A 282 6.00 15.44 -16.56
CA GLU A 282 6.76 14.20 -16.50
C GLU A 282 6.34 13.36 -15.29
N ALA A 283 6.06 13.99 -14.14
CA ALA A 283 5.50 13.31 -12.98
C ALA A 283 4.08 12.77 -13.27
N ARG A 284 3.23 13.54 -13.96
CA ARG A 284 1.90 13.11 -14.40
C ARG A 284 1.99 11.90 -15.33
N GLU A 285 2.89 11.96 -16.31
CA GLU A 285 3.11 10.86 -17.27
C GLU A 285 3.59 9.59 -16.57
N LEU A 286 4.49 9.71 -15.59
CA LEU A 286 4.96 8.58 -14.78
C LEU A 286 3.81 7.90 -14.04
N PHE A 287 2.88 8.66 -13.46
CA PHE A 287 1.71 8.10 -12.77
C PHE A 287 0.71 7.43 -13.72
N LEU A 288 0.43 8.06 -14.85
CA LEU A 288 -0.59 7.59 -15.78
C LEU A 288 -0.11 6.42 -16.64
N ASN A 289 1.16 6.43 -17.04
CA ASN A 289 1.79 5.45 -17.91
C ASN A 289 3.10 4.91 -17.26
N PRO A 290 3.03 4.26 -16.09
CA PRO A 290 4.21 3.73 -15.41
C PRO A 290 4.84 2.59 -16.20
N THR A 291 6.16 2.44 -16.08
CA THR A 291 6.86 1.27 -16.64
C THR A 291 6.62 0.06 -15.75
N VAL A 292 5.75 -0.85 -16.22
CA VAL A 292 5.34 -2.08 -15.52
C VAL A 292 5.40 -3.28 -16.45
N THR A 293 5.65 -4.46 -15.89
CA THR A 293 5.45 -5.73 -16.57
C THR A 293 3.97 -5.96 -16.76
N SER A 294 3.53 -6.26 -17.99
CA SER A 294 2.12 -6.51 -18.27
C SER A 294 1.61 -7.63 -17.38
N GLY A 295 0.43 -7.43 -16.79
CA GLY A 295 -0.18 -8.47 -15.98
C GLY A 295 -0.36 -9.78 -16.75
N LYS A 296 -0.54 -9.76 -18.07
CA LYS A 296 -0.69 -10.97 -18.89
C LYS A 296 0.52 -11.91 -18.81
N ASP A 297 1.72 -11.33 -18.71
CA ASP A 297 2.99 -12.04 -18.72
C ASP A 297 3.39 -12.54 -17.32
N VAL A 298 2.61 -12.20 -16.29
CA VAL A 298 2.84 -12.63 -14.92
C VAL A 298 2.02 -13.88 -14.59
N GLU A 299 2.73 -14.94 -14.22
CA GLU A 299 2.14 -16.16 -13.65
C GLU A 299 2.36 -16.20 -12.14
N LEU A 300 1.25 -16.37 -11.40
CA LEU A 300 1.27 -16.44 -9.94
C LEU A 300 0.89 -17.85 -9.49
N LYS A 301 1.87 -18.56 -8.94
CA LYS A 301 1.71 -19.91 -8.43
C LYS A 301 2.11 -19.97 -6.96
N TRP A 302 1.23 -20.54 -6.15
CA TRP A 302 1.49 -20.84 -4.74
C TRP A 302 1.78 -22.33 -4.62
N GLU A 303 2.87 -22.67 -3.97
CA GLU A 303 3.40 -24.04 -3.89
C GLU A 303 3.50 -24.49 -2.43
N GLU A 304 3.76 -25.77 -2.20
CA GLU A 304 3.96 -26.28 -0.84
C GLU A 304 5.32 -25.79 -0.30
N PRO A 305 5.40 -25.33 0.97
CA PRO A 305 6.65 -24.83 1.52
C PRO A 305 7.70 -25.95 1.68
N ASP A 306 8.95 -25.61 1.36
CA ASP A 306 10.13 -26.43 1.63
C ASP A 306 10.55 -26.27 3.09
N VAL A 307 10.12 -27.22 3.92
CA VAL A 307 10.34 -27.17 5.37
C VAL A 307 11.83 -27.28 5.73
N GLU A 308 12.59 -28.14 5.06
CA GLU A 308 14.01 -28.32 5.39
C GLU A 308 14.83 -27.13 4.91
N GLY A 309 14.54 -26.59 3.72
CA GLY A 309 15.18 -25.36 3.26
C GLY A 309 14.87 -24.16 4.17
N LEU A 310 13.65 -24.07 4.71
CA LEU A 310 13.30 -23.06 5.73
C LEU A 310 14.10 -23.23 7.02
N VAL A 311 14.34 -24.47 7.46
CA VAL A 311 15.17 -24.76 8.64
C VAL A 311 16.62 -24.37 8.39
N ASP A 312 17.17 -24.69 7.22
CA ASP A 312 18.54 -24.30 6.86
C ASP A 312 18.71 -22.77 6.85
N LEU A 313 17.79 -22.05 6.21
CA LEU A 313 17.85 -20.58 6.16
C LEU A 313 17.58 -19.94 7.52
N MET A 314 16.49 -20.29 8.19
CA MET A 314 16.06 -19.57 9.39
C MET A 314 16.81 -20.03 10.64
N VAL A 315 17.03 -21.33 10.80
CA VAL A 315 17.62 -21.89 12.02
C VAL A 315 19.13 -21.90 11.91
N LYS A 316 19.67 -22.64 10.93
CA LYS A 316 21.13 -22.88 10.87
C LYS A 316 21.90 -21.61 10.52
N LYS A 317 21.43 -20.83 9.55
CA LYS A 317 22.08 -19.58 9.14
C LYS A 317 21.74 -18.39 10.04
N ASN A 318 20.48 -18.27 10.47
CA ASN A 318 19.98 -17.04 11.12
C ASN A 318 19.63 -17.20 12.61
N GLY A 319 19.86 -18.36 13.21
CA GLY A 319 19.74 -18.58 14.66
C GLY A 319 18.30 -18.60 15.20
N PHE A 320 17.27 -18.73 14.36
CA PHE A 320 15.89 -18.83 14.83
C PHE A 320 15.60 -20.19 15.47
N SER A 321 14.61 -20.24 16.37
CA SER A 321 14.18 -21.49 17.02
C SER A 321 13.58 -22.48 16.01
N GLU A 322 14.18 -23.66 15.89
CA GLU A 322 13.73 -24.71 14.96
C GLU A 322 12.27 -25.10 15.16
N GLN A 323 11.86 -25.34 16.41
CA GLN A 323 10.47 -25.68 16.74
C GLN A 323 9.49 -24.64 16.18
N ARG A 324 9.78 -23.34 16.38
CA ARG A 324 8.91 -22.25 15.90
C ARG A 324 8.83 -22.19 14.37
N ILE A 325 9.95 -22.42 13.69
CA ILE A 325 10.00 -22.43 12.22
C ILE A 325 9.20 -23.61 11.67
N ARG A 326 9.40 -24.82 12.20
CA ARG A 326 8.65 -26.02 11.79
C ARG A 326 7.15 -25.88 12.04
N ASP A 327 6.75 -25.35 13.20
CA ASP A 327 5.34 -25.09 13.51
C ASP A 327 4.73 -24.05 12.56
N GLY A 328 5.47 -22.99 12.25
CA GLY A 328 5.09 -21.97 11.27
C GLY A 328 4.89 -22.56 9.86
N ALA A 329 5.83 -23.38 9.40
CA ALA A 329 5.77 -24.04 8.10
C ALA A 329 4.60 -25.05 8.01
N SER A 330 4.36 -25.81 9.08
CA SER A 330 3.19 -26.71 9.19
C SER A 330 1.87 -25.95 9.09
N LYS A 331 1.76 -24.81 9.79
CA LYS A 331 0.59 -23.92 9.71
C LYS A 331 0.41 -23.36 8.29
N LEU A 332 1.50 -22.95 7.64
CA LEU A 332 1.50 -22.45 6.27
C LEU A 332 0.99 -23.50 5.29
N SER A 333 1.53 -24.73 5.33
CA SER A 333 1.12 -25.84 4.45
C SER A 333 -0.38 -26.15 4.60
N LYS A 334 -0.88 -26.22 5.84
CA LYS A 334 -2.32 -26.42 6.12
C LYS A 334 -3.19 -25.31 5.53
N ALA A 335 -2.77 -24.05 5.67
CA ALA A 335 -3.53 -22.90 5.21
C ALA A 335 -3.54 -22.75 3.68
N LEU A 336 -2.44 -23.09 3.00
CA LEU A 336 -2.38 -23.11 1.53
C LEU A 336 -3.33 -24.15 0.94
N LYS A 337 -3.44 -25.33 1.58
CA LYS A 337 -4.36 -26.41 1.16
C LYS A 337 -5.84 -26.03 1.34
N SER A 338 -6.19 -25.34 2.44
CA SER A 338 -7.58 -24.95 2.74
C SER A 338 -8.10 -23.77 1.90
N GLY A 339 -7.22 -22.95 1.32
CA GLY A 339 -7.57 -21.80 0.47
C GLY A 339 -8.09 -22.14 -0.93
N THR A 340 -8.54 -23.38 -1.17
CA THR A 340 -9.02 -23.88 -2.47
C THR A 340 -10.51 -23.60 -2.73
N GLN A 341 -11.31 -23.25 -1.71
CA GLN A 341 -12.70 -22.82 -1.90
C GLN A 341 -12.76 -21.38 -2.46
N GLY A 342 -13.01 -21.25 -3.77
CA GLY A 342 -13.11 -19.95 -4.45
C GLY A 342 -14.35 -19.14 -4.03
N ARG A 343 -14.22 -17.81 -4.00
CA ARG A 343 -15.37 -16.89 -3.81
C ARG A 343 -16.22 -16.78 -5.08
N LEU A 344 -17.53 -16.72 -4.94
CA LEU A 344 -18.46 -16.48 -6.06
C LEU A 344 -18.16 -15.17 -6.80
N ASP A 345 -17.82 -14.10 -6.06
CA ASP A 345 -17.45 -12.80 -6.64
C ASP A 345 -16.19 -12.84 -7.53
N GLY A 346 -15.38 -13.91 -7.44
CA GLY A 346 -14.25 -14.13 -8.33
C GLY A 346 -14.65 -14.68 -9.71
N PHE A 347 -15.86 -15.21 -9.85
CA PHE A 347 -16.38 -15.78 -11.09
C PHE A 347 -17.32 -14.83 -11.83
N PHE A 348 -17.94 -13.89 -11.13
CA PHE A 348 -18.91 -12.94 -11.70
C PHE A 348 -18.42 -11.51 -11.55
N LYS A 349 -18.43 -10.73 -12.63
CA LYS A 349 -18.36 -9.27 -12.51
C LYS A 349 -19.67 -8.81 -11.89
N VAL A 350 -19.62 -8.14 -10.74
CA VAL A 350 -20.80 -7.53 -10.12
C VAL A 350 -21.36 -6.52 -11.11
N ALA A 351 -22.53 -6.83 -11.68
CA ALA A 351 -23.25 -5.85 -12.48
C ALA A 351 -23.75 -4.74 -11.55
N ASP A 352 -23.57 -3.49 -11.96
CA ASP A 352 -24.19 -2.35 -11.28
C ASP A 352 -25.65 -2.67 -10.99
N ALA A 353 -26.05 -2.53 -9.73
CA ALA A 353 -27.43 -2.67 -9.33
C ALA A 353 -28.25 -1.56 -10.00
N GLY A 354 -28.69 -1.84 -11.23
CA GLY A 354 -29.41 -0.91 -12.07
C GLY A 354 -30.62 -0.35 -11.35
N LYS A 355 -30.73 0.98 -11.42
CA LYS A 355 -31.92 1.82 -11.19
C LYS A 355 -33.16 1.03 -10.76
N LYS A 356 -33.55 1.19 -9.49
CA LYS A 356 -34.87 0.78 -8.98
C LYS A 356 -35.95 1.20 -9.98
N ARG A 357 -36.62 0.21 -10.61
CA ARG A 357 -37.85 0.45 -11.36
C ARG A 357 -38.93 0.98 -10.39
N PRO A 358 -39.77 1.95 -10.79
CA PRO A 358 -40.83 2.42 -9.92
C PRO A 358 -41.85 1.30 -9.72
N ASN A 359 -42.21 1.07 -8.47
CA ASN A 359 -43.15 0.04 -8.05
C ASN A 359 -44.57 0.47 -8.46
N SER A 360 -45.15 -0.15 -9.48
CA SER A 360 -46.58 -0.03 -9.78
C SER A 360 -47.32 -1.17 -9.08
N LYS A 361 -47.98 -0.86 -7.96
CA LYS A 361 -49.11 -1.63 -7.40
C LYS A 361 -49.64 -0.94 -6.14
N GLU A 362 -50.50 0.05 -6.35
CA GLU A 362 -51.51 0.41 -5.37
C GLU A 362 -52.80 0.68 -6.13
N GLU A 363 -53.71 -0.30 -6.07
CA GLU A 363 -55.14 -0.12 -5.90
C GLU A 363 -55.84 -1.46 -6.13
N THR A 364 -56.11 -2.18 -5.04
CA THR A 364 -57.37 -2.91 -4.94
C THR A 364 -57.66 -3.30 -3.50
N LYS A 365 -58.87 -2.90 -3.06
CA LYS A 365 -59.69 -3.46 -1.97
C LYS A 365 -59.50 -2.89 -0.56
N LYS A 366 -60.30 -1.86 -0.26
CA LYS A 366 -61.03 -1.75 1.01
C LYS A 366 -62.50 -1.40 0.73
N SER A 367 -63.42 -2.28 1.06
CA SER A 367 -64.55 -1.99 1.98
C SER A 367 -65.64 -3.05 1.89
N THR A 368 -65.93 -3.66 3.04
CA THR A 368 -67.21 -4.19 3.57
C THR A 368 -66.78 -5.20 4.65
N ASN A 369 -67.09 -5.09 5.93
CA ASN A 369 -68.41 -4.92 6.52
C ASN A 369 -68.26 -4.53 8.00
N LYS A 370 -69.04 -3.56 8.47
CA LYS A 370 -69.62 -3.63 9.83
C LYS A 370 -71.01 -3.03 9.80
N ARG A 371 -72.00 -3.92 9.84
CA ARG A 371 -73.44 -3.62 9.85
C ARG A 371 -73.90 -3.35 11.28
N LYS A 372 -74.65 -2.24 11.40
CA LYS A 372 -75.95 -2.08 12.07
C LYS A 372 -76.10 -1.67 13.55
N LYS A 373 -77.12 -0.80 13.68
CA LYS A 373 -77.97 -0.36 14.81
C LYS A 373 -77.37 0.76 15.66
N LYS A 374 -78.05 1.89 15.90
CA LYS A 374 -79.49 2.19 15.93
C LYS A 374 -79.83 3.44 15.13
#